data_AF-A0A0I9SJM2-F1
#
_entry.id   AF-A0A0I9SJM2-F1
#
_cell.length_a   1.000
_cell.length_b   1.000
_cell.length_c   1.000
_cell.angle_alpha   90.00
_cell.angle_beta   90.00
_cell.angle_gamma   90.00
#
_symmetry.space_group_name_H-M   'P 1'
#
loop_
_entity.id
_entity.type
_entity.pdbx_description
1 polymer ?
#
loop_
_entity_poly.entity_id
_entity_poly.type
_entity_poly.pdbx_seq_one_letter_code
_entity_poly.pdbx_strand_id
1 'polypeptide(L)'
;MSRTVLTETRSQQALQSYLDGLLQDAAIELADSVSQDEFQAAVLEEQLRDTRQSQPPRLEIVPPAPPPVVEAPLTMPSVPTLEPVVELEVAPQLPSEPVGAVPDAHPGWGEEPFECLLFDVAGLTLAVPLVCLGSIYPLAGQELTPLFGQPDWFLGILPSQSGNLKVLDTARWVMPDRYRDDFREGLQYVISVQGYEWGLAVHQVSRSIRLDPSEVKWRTQRSQRPWLAGTVIEHMCALVDVTALAELIASGAVKQMQGATKPRTH
;
A
#
# COMPACT_ATOMS: atom_id res chain seq x y z
N MET A 1 45.05 40.42 -2.85
CA MET A 1 44.28 39.39 -3.58
C MET A 1 43.18 40.11 -4.33
N SER A 2 43.35 40.21 -5.65
CA SER A 2 42.61 41.10 -6.55
C SER A 2 41.20 40.56 -6.81
N ARG A 3 40.17 41.35 -6.49
CA ARG A 3 38.77 41.04 -6.80
C ARG A 3 38.48 41.53 -8.21
N THR A 4 38.45 40.63 -9.18
CA THR A 4 38.03 40.93 -10.55
C THR A 4 36.52 41.15 -10.58
N VAL A 5 36.09 42.40 -10.78
CA VAL A 5 34.70 42.74 -11.07
C VAL A 5 34.44 42.37 -12.53
N LEU A 6 33.58 41.38 -12.76
CA LEU A 6 33.12 41.03 -14.11
C LEU A 6 32.24 42.19 -14.62
N THR A 7 32.73 42.97 -15.57
CA THR A 7 31.93 43.99 -16.25
C THR A 7 30.96 43.31 -17.19
N GLU A 8 29.69 43.23 -16.78
CA GLU A 8 28.61 42.71 -17.62
C GLU A 8 28.46 43.58 -18.88
N THR A 9 28.23 42.91 -20.01
CA THR A 9 27.99 43.59 -21.28
C THR A 9 26.60 44.22 -21.32
N ARG A 10 26.42 45.31 -22.08
CA ARG A 10 25.12 46.02 -22.20
C ARG A 10 23.97 45.09 -22.61
N SER A 11 24.24 44.04 -23.37
CA SER A 11 23.27 43.01 -23.75
C SER A 11 22.90 42.09 -22.60
N GLN A 12 23.85 41.68 -21.75
CA GLN A 12 23.58 40.90 -20.53
C GLN A 12 22.73 41.68 -19.54
N GLN A 13 23.00 42.98 -19.38
CA GLN A 13 22.23 43.85 -18.50
C GLN A 13 20.80 44.09 -19.01
N ALA A 14 20.61 44.14 -20.33
CA ALA A 14 19.28 44.19 -20.95
C ALA A 14 18.49 42.89 -20.74
N LEU A 15 19.16 41.74 -20.84
CA LEU A 15 18.55 40.43 -20.60
C LEU A 15 18.15 40.26 -19.13
N GLN A 16 19.01 40.65 -18.18
CA GLN A 16 18.68 40.62 -16.75
C GLN A 16 17.48 41.48 -16.42
N SER A 17 17.44 42.73 -16.90
CA SER A 17 16.28 43.62 -16.68
C SER A 17 14.97 43.02 -17.23
N TYR A 18 15.03 42.31 -18.36
CA TYR A 18 13.87 41.64 -18.96
C TYR A 18 13.42 40.43 -18.14
N LEU A 19 14.37 39.61 -17.65
CA LEU A 19 14.08 38.46 -16.81
C LEU A 19 13.53 38.88 -15.44
N ASP A 20 14.07 39.93 -14.84
CA ASP A 20 13.55 40.48 -13.58
C ASP A 20 12.13 41.02 -13.75
N GLY A 21 11.83 41.67 -14.89
CA GLY A 21 10.46 42.08 -15.22
C GLY A 21 9.49 40.90 -15.33
N LEU A 22 9.88 39.84 -16.05
CA LEU A 22 9.08 38.62 -16.18
C LEU A 22 8.85 37.91 -14.83
N LEU A 23 9.87 37.86 -13.97
CA LEU A 23 9.77 37.26 -12.65
C LEU A 23 8.87 38.08 -11.71
N GLN A 24 8.94 39.41 -11.80
CA GLN A 24 8.08 40.29 -11.01
C GLN A 24 6.61 40.15 -11.41
N ASP A 25 6.32 40.09 -12.71
CA ASP A 25 4.95 39.90 -13.21
C ASP A 25 4.37 38.54 -12.76
N ALA A 26 5.16 37.46 -12.85
CA ALA A 26 4.75 36.14 -12.37
C ALA A 26 4.52 36.10 -10.85
N ALA A 27 5.32 36.84 -10.06
CA ALA A 27 5.15 36.94 -8.62
C ALA A 27 3.87 37.71 -8.24
N ILE A 28 3.50 38.73 -9.03
CA ILE A 28 2.27 39.51 -8.82
C ILE A 28 1.04 38.65 -9.14
N GLU A 29 1.01 37.90 -10.24
CA GLU A 29 -0.10 36.98 -10.54
C GLU A 29 -0.26 35.90 -9.47
N LEU A 30 0.84 35.37 -8.94
CA LEU A 30 0.77 34.40 -7.85
C LEU A 30 0.22 35.02 -6.55
N ALA A 31 0.58 36.27 -6.25
CA ALA A 31 0.05 37.00 -5.10
C ALA A 31 -1.43 37.36 -5.24
N ASP A 32 -1.91 37.65 -6.46
CA ASP A 32 -3.33 37.93 -6.72
C ASP A 32 -4.19 36.64 -6.77
N SER A 33 -3.61 35.51 -7.17
CA SER A 33 -4.33 34.22 -7.25
C SER A 33 -4.61 33.58 -5.88
N VAL A 34 -3.85 33.93 -4.84
CA VAL A 34 -4.15 33.54 -3.45
C VAL A 34 -4.56 34.79 -2.69
N SER A 35 -5.86 35.08 -2.68
CA SER A 35 -6.36 36.21 -1.90
C SER A 35 -5.93 36.06 -0.44
N GLN A 36 -5.36 37.12 0.12
CA GLN A 36 -4.86 37.13 1.51
C GLN A 36 -5.95 36.69 2.51
N ASP A 37 -7.23 36.89 2.15
CA ASP A 37 -8.40 36.48 2.91
C ASP A 37 -8.62 34.96 2.91
N GLU A 38 -8.37 34.26 1.80
CA GLU A 38 -8.49 32.80 1.72
C GLU A 38 -7.41 32.10 2.55
N PHE A 39 -6.18 32.62 2.49
CA PHE A 39 -5.09 32.13 3.34
C PHE A 39 -5.38 32.34 4.83
N GLN A 40 -5.90 33.52 5.20
CA GLN A 40 -6.30 33.79 6.59
C GLN A 40 -7.42 32.86 7.05
N ALA A 41 -8.42 32.58 6.20
CA ALA A 41 -9.51 31.67 6.52
C ALA A 41 -9.00 30.23 6.77
N ALA A 42 -8.11 29.73 5.91
CA ALA A 42 -7.52 28.41 6.05
C ALA A 42 -6.70 28.26 7.33
N VAL A 43 -5.91 29.28 7.70
CA VAL A 43 -5.14 29.29 8.96
C VAL A 43 -6.06 29.26 10.18
N LEU A 44 -7.16 30.01 10.14
CA LEU A 44 -8.13 30.09 11.26
C LEU A 44 -8.90 28.78 11.44
N GLU A 45 -9.28 28.12 10.33
CA GLU A 45 -9.89 26.78 10.38
C GLU A 45 -8.94 25.74 10.98
N GLU A 46 -7.65 25.79 10.63
CA GLU A 46 -6.68 24.83 11.15
C GLU A 46 -6.42 25.06 12.66
N GLN A 47 -6.32 26.32 13.10
CA GLN A 47 -6.19 26.64 14.54
C GLN A 47 -7.41 26.19 15.36
N LEU A 48 -8.62 26.29 14.79
CA LEU A 48 -9.84 25.78 15.44
C LEU A 48 -9.82 24.26 15.59
N ARG A 49 -9.28 23.54 14.59
CA ARG A 49 -9.13 22.07 14.66
C ARG A 49 -8.14 21.64 15.74
N ASP A 50 -6.99 22.29 15.81
CA ASP A 50 -5.97 22.03 16.85
C ASP A 50 -6.49 22.33 18.26
N THR A 51 -7.22 23.44 18.43
CA THR A 51 -7.83 23.80 19.72
C THR A 51 -8.87 22.76 20.16
N ARG A 52 -9.63 22.21 19.21
CA ARG A 52 -10.63 21.17 19.49
C ARG A 52 -9.99 19.81 19.83
N GLN A 53 -8.88 19.45 19.20
CA GLN A 53 -8.19 18.18 19.46
C GLN A 53 -7.34 18.22 20.75
N SER A 54 -6.88 19.39 21.18
CA SER A 54 -6.07 19.56 22.38
C SER A 54 -6.87 19.66 23.70
N GLN A 55 -8.20 19.52 23.66
CA GLN A 55 -9.01 19.42 24.88
C GLN A 55 -8.86 18.00 25.49
N PRO A 56 -8.23 17.85 26.66
CA PRO A 56 -8.16 16.55 27.32
C PRO A 56 -9.58 16.11 27.73
N PRO A 57 -9.91 14.81 27.66
CA PRO A 57 -11.22 14.32 28.09
C PRO A 57 -11.39 14.64 29.57
N ARG A 58 -12.40 15.47 29.88
CA ARG A 58 -12.85 15.67 31.26
C ARG A 58 -13.47 14.35 31.73
N LEU A 59 -12.66 13.53 32.39
CA LEU A 59 -13.13 12.36 33.14
C LEU A 59 -14.02 12.88 34.27
N GLU A 60 -15.32 12.85 34.03
CA GLU A 60 -16.34 13.08 35.04
C GLU A 60 -16.36 11.84 35.94
N ILE A 61 -15.62 11.93 37.06
CA ILE A 61 -15.56 10.89 38.08
C ILE A 61 -16.97 10.80 38.71
N VAL A 62 -17.72 9.78 38.30
CA VAL A 62 -18.95 9.36 38.98
C VAL A 62 -18.56 8.84 40.38
N PRO A 63 -19.06 9.43 41.48
CA PRO A 63 -18.77 8.91 42.81
C PRO A 63 -19.50 7.57 43.03
N PRO A 64 -18.84 6.52 43.55
CA PRO A 64 -19.51 5.25 43.83
C PRO A 64 -20.42 5.39 45.06
N ALA A 65 -21.70 5.04 44.89
CA ALA A 65 -22.64 4.86 45.98
C ALA A 65 -22.31 3.57 46.78
N PRO A 66 -22.39 3.58 48.13
CA PRO A 66 -22.04 2.41 48.93
C PRO A 66 -23.20 1.41 49.00
N PRO A 67 -22.97 0.09 48.85
CA PRO A 67 -23.94 -0.92 49.27
C PRO A 67 -23.84 -1.19 50.79
N PRO A 68 -24.97 -1.44 51.47
CA PRO A 68 -25.01 -1.66 52.92
C PRO A 68 -24.54 -3.06 53.33
N VAL A 69 -23.99 -3.08 54.54
CA VAL A 69 -23.46 -4.19 55.34
C VAL A 69 -24.52 -5.25 55.63
N VAL A 70 -24.20 -6.54 55.46
CA VAL A 70 -24.90 -7.67 56.10
C VAL A 70 -23.86 -8.67 56.61
N GLU A 71 -24.08 -9.13 57.84
CA GLU A 71 -23.22 -9.89 58.75
C GLU A 71 -22.64 -11.21 58.24
N ALA A 72 -21.46 -11.53 58.77
CA ALA A 72 -20.82 -12.84 58.75
C ALA A 72 -21.63 -13.90 59.52
N PRO A 73 -21.33 -15.20 59.33
CA PRO A 73 -20.51 -15.82 60.36
C PRO A 73 -19.34 -16.67 59.83
N LEU A 74 -18.31 -16.65 60.66
CA LEU A 74 -17.04 -17.36 60.60
C LEU A 74 -17.21 -18.88 60.63
N THR A 75 -16.50 -19.57 59.74
CA THR A 75 -15.95 -20.92 60.02
C THR A 75 -14.70 -21.14 59.17
N MET A 76 -13.53 -21.10 59.81
CA MET A 76 -12.33 -21.84 59.38
C MET A 76 -12.32 -23.16 60.18
N PRO A 77 -11.66 -24.23 59.70
CA PRO A 77 -10.23 -24.35 60.00
C PRO A 77 -9.34 -25.02 58.92
N SER A 78 -8.05 -24.69 59.04
CA SER A 78 -6.84 -25.46 58.69
C SER A 78 -6.33 -25.57 57.24
N VAL A 79 -5.13 -24.99 57.10
CA VAL A 79 -4.05 -25.10 56.10
C VAL A 79 -3.34 -26.48 56.14
N PRO A 80 -2.29 -26.76 55.34
CA PRO A 80 -2.04 -26.57 53.90
C PRO A 80 -1.54 -27.90 53.24
N THR A 81 -1.41 -27.99 51.91
CA THR A 81 -0.48 -28.97 51.27
C THR A 81 -0.02 -28.46 49.90
N LEU A 82 1.30 -28.44 49.73
CA LEU A 82 2.06 -28.09 48.53
C LEU A 82 2.38 -29.35 47.72
N GLU A 83 2.48 -29.17 46.39
CA GLU A 83 3.27 -29.96 45.42
C GLU A 83 2.80 -31.41 45.08
N PRO A 84 2.98 -31.90 43.82
CA PRO A 84 4.31 -32.13 43.25
C PRO A 84 4.55 -31.86 41.75
N VAL A 85 5.84 -31.64 41.51
CA VAL A 85 6.66 -31.81 40.30
C VAL A 85 6.40 -33.12 39.55
N VAL A 86 6.30 -33.04 38.21
CA VAL A 86 6.69 -34.08 37.22
C VAL A 86 7.02 -33.32 35.92
N GLU A 87 8.27 -32.97 35.62
CA GLU A 87 9.26 -33.78 34.87
C GLU A 87 8.77 -34.20 33.47
N LEU A 88 9.13 -33.42 32.43
CA LEU A 88 9.06 -33.86 31.05
C LEU A 88 10.48 -33.86 30.47
N GLU A 89 10.97 -35.07 30.28
CA GLU A 89 12.31 -35.43 29.82
C GLU A 89 12.66 -34.87 28.45
N VAL A 90 13.96 -34.58 28.33
CA VAL A 90 14.67 -34.16 27.14
C VAL A 90 15.28 -35.37 26.42
N ALA A 91 15.22 -35.32 25.08
CA ALA A 91 16.05 -36.02 24.05
C ALA A 91 15.61 -37.42 23.57
N PRO A 92 16.00 -37.87 22.35
CA PRO A 92 16.92 -37.27 21.38
C PRO A 92 16.41 -37.18 19.92
N GLN A 93 17.12 -36.37 19.13
CA GLN A 93 16.97 -36.22 17.69
C GLN A 93 17.39 -37.49 16.93
N LEU A 94 16.61 -37.86 15.90
CA LEU A 94 17.04 -38.72 14.80
C LEU A 94 17.01 -37.89 13.50
N PRO A 95 18.03 -37.98 12.64
CA PRO A 95 18.12 -37.19 11.43
C PRO A 95 17.15 -37.76 10.38
N SER A 96 15.99 -37.14 10.25
CA SER A 96 15.13 -37.31 9.08
C SER A 96 15.71 -36.51 7.93
N GLU A 97 16.14 -37.20 6.87
CA GLU A 97 16.47 -36.64 5.57
C GLU A 97 15.40 -35.63 5.13
N PRO A 98 15.76 -34.44 4.62
CA PRO A 98 14.77 -33.55 4.05
C PRO A 98 14.39 -34.05 2.65
N VAL A 99 13.36 -34.88 2.58
CA VAL A 99 12.53 -34.94 1.38
C VAL A 99 11.53 -33.80 1.49
N GLY A 100 11.73 -32.79 0.63
CA GLY A 100 10.65 -31.94 0.13
C GLY A 100 9.99 -30.99 1.11
N ALA A 101 10.70 -29.93 1.49
CA ALA A 101 10.07 -28.66 1.82
C ALA A 101 10.93 -27.56 1.21
N VAL A 102 10.59 -27.13 0.00
CA VAL A 102 10.98 -25.78 -0.41
C VAL A 102 10.30 -24.89 0.64
N PRO A 103 11.02 -24.08 1.41
CA PRO A 103 10.34 -23.17 2.32
C PRO A 103 9.42 -22.31 1.45
N ASP A 104 8.16 -22.18 1.84
CA ASP A 104 7.31 -21.04 1.45
C ASP A 104 7.96 -19.77 2.02
N ALA A 105 9.16 -19.47 1.55
CA ALA A 105 9.94 -18.30 1.88
C ALA A 105 9.25 -17.12 1.20
N HIS A 106 9.19 -16.01 1.92
CA HIS A 106 8.86 -14.75 1.28
C HIS A 106 9.81 -14.50 0.10
N PRO A 107 9.41 -13.68 -0.89
CA PRO A 107 10.20 -13.48 -2.08
C PRO A 107 11.59 -12.94 -1.71
N GLY A 108 12.60 -13.22 -2.52
CA GLY A 108 13.99 -12.84 -2.19
C GLY A 108 14.20 -11.34 -1.96
N TRP A 109 13.37 -10.48 -2.57
CA TRP A 109 13.38 -9.03 -2.31
C TRP A 109 12.88 -8.63 -0.92
N GLY A 110 12.22 -9.54 -0.20
CA GLY A 110 11.68 -9.32 1.14
C GLY A 110 12.62 -9.70 2.28
N GLU A 111 13.87 -10.09 1.98
CA GLU A 111 14.89 -10.45 2.98
C GLU A 111 15.59 -9.23 3.60
N GLU A 112 15.72 -8.15 2.85
CA GLU A 112 16.37 -6.89 3.25
C GLU A 112 15.36 -5.72 3.19
N PRO A 113 15.61 -4.57 3.83
CA PRO A 113 14.74 -3.41 3.67
C PRO A 113 14.60 -2.96 2.21
N PHE A 114 13.37 -2.86 1.73
CA PHE A 114 13.03 -2.59 0.32
C PHE A 114 12.11 -1.38 0.19
N GLU A 115 12.05 -0.79 -1.00
CA GLU A 115 11.11 0.28 -1.30
C GLU A 115 9.86 -0.28 -1.98
N CYS A 116 8.69 0.17 -1.53
CA CYS A 116 7.39 -0.19 -2.07
C CYS A 116 6.65 1.03 -2.62
N LEU A 117 6.02 0.87 -3.77
CA LEU A 117 5.04 1.81 -4.29
C LEU A 117 3.65 1.43 -3.80
N LEU A 118 2.97 2.39 -3.16
CA LEU A 118 1.56 2.28 -2.79
C LEU A 118 0.70 2.79 -3.94
N PHE A 119 -0.34 2.03 -4.26
CA PHE A 119 -1.37 2.45 -5.20
C PHE A 119 -2.73 1.92 -4.77
N ASP A 120 -3.77 2.63 -5.18
CA ASP A 120 -5.14 2.33 -4.80
C ASP A 120 -5.90 1.69 -5.96
N VAL A 121 -6.66 0.65 -5.61
CA VAL A 121 -7.44 -0.14 -6.55
C VAL A 121 -8.82 -0.37 -5.96
N ALA A 122 -9.84 0.26 -6.53
CA ALA A 122 -11.24 0.15 -6.08
C ALA A 122 -11.41 0.36 -4.56
N GLY A 123 -10.65 1.31 -3.98
CA GLY A 123 -10.68 1.63 -2.55
C GLY A 123 -9.82 0.74 -1.65
N LEU A 124 -9.01 -0.16 -2.23
CA LEU A 124 -8.02 -0.96 -1.50
C LEU A 124 -6.60 -0.50 -1.85
N THR A 125 -5.80 -0.20 -0.83
CA THR A 125 -4.39 0.14 -0.99
C THR A 125 -3.53 -1.12 -1.09
N LEU A 126 -2.71 -1.17 -2.13
CA LEU A 126 -1.76 -2.24 -2.41
C LEU A 126 -0.34 -1.69 -2.37
N ALA A 127 0.58 -2.47 -1.81
CA ALA A 127 2.01 -2.19 -1.85
C ALA A 127 2.71 -3.18 -2.78
N VAL A 128 3.52 -2.65 -3.69
CA VAL A 128 4.34 -3.45 -4.60
C VAL A 128 5.80 -3.00 -4.54
N PRO A 129 6.76 -3.93 -4.43
CA PRO A 129 8.18 -3.58 -4.44
C PRO A 129 8.60 -2.88 -5.73
N LEU A 130 9.30 -1.76 -5.61
CA LEU A 130 9.81 -0.98 -6.73
C LEU A 130 10.78 -1.78 -7.62
N VAL A 131 11.51 -2.74 -7.03
CA VAL A 131 12.42 -3.65 -7.75
C VAL A 131 11.70 -4.59 -8.72
N CYS A 132 10.37 -4.72 -8.62
CA CYS A 132 9.56 -5.53 -9.54
C CYS A 132 8.79 -4.67 -10.56
N LEU A 133 8.86 -3.34 -10.44
CA LEU A 133 8.10 -2.41 -11.26
C LEU A 133 8.95 -1.85 -12.40
N GLY A 134 8.28 -1.61 -13.53
CA GLY A 134 8.83 -0.87 -14.66
C GLY A 134 8.33 0.57 -14.67
N SER A 135 7.71 0.96 -15.77
CA SER A 135 7.22 2.30 -16.04
C SER A 135 5.73 2.43 -15.73
N ILE A 136 5.33 3.64 -15.33
CA ILE A 136 3.92 3.99 -15.10
C ILE A 136 3.42 4.77 -16.31
N TYR A 137 2.35 4.29 -16.93
CA TYR A 137 1.72 4.91 -18.10
C TYR A 137 0.34 5.47 -17.72
N PRO A 138 0.05 6.75 -18.01
CA PRO A 138 -1.31 7.26 -17.85
C PRO A 138 -2.24 6.64 -18.90
N LEU A 139 -3.43 6.21 -18.49
CA LEU A 139 -4.50 5.72 -19.37
C LEU A 139 -5.26 6.85 -20.06
N ALA A 140 -5.20 8.08 -19.52
CA ALA A 140 -5.87 9.23 -20.10
C ALA A 140 -5.41 9.46 -21.55
N GLY A 141 -6.34 9.33 -22.50
CA GLY A 141 -6.05 9.48 -23.92
C GLY A 141 -5.38 8.27 -24.60
N GLN A 142 -5.23 7.14 -23.90
CA GLN A 142 -4.71 5.90 -24.50
C GLN A 142 -5.83 4.88 -24.70
N GLU A 143 -5.93 4.36 -25.92
CA GLU A 143 -6.89 3.30 -26.25
C GLU A 143 -6.25 1.93 -26.03
N LEU A 144 -6.83 1.15 -25.13
CA LEU A 144 -6.51 -0.27 -24.98
C LEU A 144 -7.16 -1.04 -26.12
N THR A 145 -6.38 -1.82 -26.87
CA THR A 145 -6.94 -2.71 -27.90
C THR A 145 -7.49 -3.98 -27.24
N PRO A 146 -8.83 -4.17 -27.16
CA PRO A 146 -9.40 -5.35 -26.53
C PRO A 146 -9.14 -6.59 -27.39
N LEU A 147 -8.94 -7.75 -26.74
CA LEU A 147 -8.84 -9.04 -27.43
C LEU A 147 -10.08 -9.87 -27.16
N PHE A 148 -10.73 -10.33 -28.22
CA PHE A 148 -11.92 -11.18 -28.13
C PHE A 148 -11.59 -12.58 -27.61
N GLY A 149 -12.46 -13.14 -26.78
CA GLY A 149 -12.30 -14.47 -26.20
C GLY A 149 -11.30 -14.56 -25.05
N GLN A 150 -10.76 -13.42 -24.60
CA GLN A 150 -9.95 -13.37 -23.38
C GLN A 150 -10.84 -13.34 -22.13
N PRO A 151 -10.31 -13.75 -20.97
CA PRO A 151 -11.02 -13.61 -19.71
C PRO A 151 -11.28 -12.15 -19.37
N ASP A 152 -12.36 -11.90 -18.66
CA ASP A 152 -12.81 -10.54 -18.34
C ASP A 152 -11.86 -9.73 -17.41
N TRP A 153 -10.83 -10.35 -16.82
CA TRP A 153 -9.77 -9.65 -16.09
C TRP A 153 -8.72 -9.04 -17.03
N PHE A 154 -8.76 -9.37 -18.32
CA PHE A 154 -7.90 -8.80 -19.34
C PHE A 154 -8.59 -7.60 -19.98
N LEU A 155 -7.98 -6.42 -19.89
CA LEU A 155 -8.56 -5.19 -20.40
C LEU A 155 -8.21 -4.97 -21.87
N GLY A 156 -6.97 -5.28 -22.27
CA GLY A 156 -6.50 -5.07 -23.63
C GLY A 156 -4.98 -5.01 -23.73
N ILE A 157 -4.51 -4.64 -24.92
CA ILE A 157 -3.09 -4.36 -25.19
C ILE A 157 -2.88 -2.83 -25.21
N LEU A 158 -1.87 -2.36 -24.48
CA LEU A 158 -1.37 -1.00 -24.49
C LEU A 158 -0.03 -0.94 -25.24
N PRO A 159 0.08 -0.23 -26.38
CA PRO A 159 1.37 -0.02 -27.03
C PRO A 159 2.24 0.90 -26.17
N SER A 160 3.45 0.44 -25.85
CA SER A 160 4.43 1.19 -25.05
C SER A 160 5.78 1.26 -25.75
N GLN A 161 6.68 2.11 -25.25
CA GLN A 161 8.06 2.21 -25.76
C GLN A 161 8.82 0.87 -25.66
N SER A 162 8.47 0.05 -24.68
CA SER A 162 9.03 -1.28 -24.44
C SER A 162 8.34 -2.41 -25.21
N GLY A 163 7.34 -2.09 -26.05
CA GLY A 163 6.53 -3.07 -26.77
C GLY A 163 5.08 -3.09 -26.30
N ASN A 164 4.37 -4.17 -26.63
CA ASN A 164 2.95 -4.31 -26.36
C ASN A 164 2.70 -4.87 -24.96
N LEU A 165 2.17 -4.04 -24.06
CA LEU A 165 1.84 -4.44 -22.70
C LEU A 165 0.42 -5.01 -22.64
N LYS A 166 0.30 -6.21 -22.08
CA LYS A 166 -0.97 -6.86 -21.76
C LYS A 166 -1.51 -6.28 -20.46
N VAL A 167 -2.55 -5.47 -20.56
CA VAL A 167 -3.13 -4.75 -19.42
C VAL A 167 -4.18 -5.60 -18.75
N LEU A 168 -4.02 -5.78 -17.44
CA LEU A 168 -4.92 -6.56 -16.60
C LEU A 168 -5.60 -5.68 -15.56
N ASP A 169 -6.83 -6.05 -15.21
CA ASP A 169 -7.62 -5.38 -14.18
C ASP A 169 -7.20 -5.89 -12.79
N THR A 170 -6.49 -5.04 -12.06
CA THR A 170 -6.00 -5.37 -10.71
C THR A 170 -7.14 -5.52 -9.71
N ALA A 171 -8.23 -4.74 -9.84
CA ALA A 171 -9.35 -4.77 -8.90
C ALA A 171 -10.06 -6.12 -8.96
N ARG A 172 -10.25 -6.62 -10.18
CA ARG A 172 -10.88 -7.92 -10.42
C ARG A 172 -10.03 -9.08 -9.91
N TRP A 173 -8.71 -8.94 -9.96
CA TRP A 173 -7.77 -9.93 -9.45
C TRP A 173 -7.74 -10.00 -7.92
N VAL A 174 -7.69 -8.84 -7.26
CA VAL A 174 -7.56 -8.79 -5.82
C VAL A 174 -8.90 -9.03 -5.13
N MET A 175 -9.99 -8.50 -5.68
CA MET A 175 -11.33 -8.54 -5.10
C MET A 175 -12.40 -8.99 -6.11
N PRO A 176 -12.38 -10.25 -6.57
CA PRO A 176 -13.33 -10.74 -7.57
C PRO A 176 -14.80 -10.67 -7.09
N ASP A 177 -15.06 -10.94 -5.80
CA ASP A 177 -16.43 -11.01 -5.25
C ASP A 177 -17.08 -9.64 -5.05
N ARG A 178 -16.27 -8.57 -4.94
CA ARG A 178 -16.74 -7.19 -4.72
C ARG A 178 -16.58 -6.30 -5.94
N TYR A 179 -16.17 -6.88 -7.07
CA TYR A 179 -15.93 -6.12 -8.29
C TYR A 179 -17.25 -5.57 -8.86
N ARG A 180 -17.20 -4.32 -9.30
CA ARG A 180 -18.29 -3.61 -9.99
C ARG A 180 -17.73 -3.06 -11.29
N ASP A 181 -18.56 -3.04 -12.34
CA ASP A 181 -18.14 -2.54 -13.65
C ASP A 181 -17.72 -1.06 -13.62
N ASP A 182 -18.31 -0.26 -12.72
CA ASP A 182 -17.94 1.16 -12.49
C ASP A 182 -16.45 1.34 -12.15
N PHE A 183 -15.80 0.34 -11.53
CA PHE A 183 -14.37 0.42 -11.22
C PHE A 183 -13.51 0.42 -12.47
N ARG A 184 -13.99 -0.16 -13.57
CA ARG A 184 -13.26 -0.17 -14.84
C ARG A 184 -13.10 1.23 -15.42
N GLU A 185 -14.12 2.07 -15.25
CA GLU A 185 -14.12 3.45 -15.75
C GLU A 185 -13.17 4.36 -14.96
N GLY A 186 -12.90 4.03 -13.70
CA GLY A 186 -12.00 4.80 -12.83
C GLY A 186 -10.51 4.48 -12.97
N LEU A 187 -10.11 3.60 -13.90
CA LEU A 187 -8.71 3.23 -14.10
C LEU A 187 -7.95 4.37 -14.79
N GLN A 188 -6.91 4.89 -14.14
CA GLN A 188 -6.16 6.06 -14.63
C GLN A 188 -4.72 5.74 -15.01
N TYR A 189 -4.14 4.67 -14.47
CA TYR A 189 -2.73 4.33 -14.70
C TYR A 189 -2.54 2.84 -15.00
N VAL A 190 -1.53 2.53 -15.81
CA VAL A 190 -1.01 1.17 -16.03
C VAL A 190 0.43 1.13 -15.57
N ILE A 191 0.72 0.26 -14.61
CA ILE A 191 2.08 0.05 -14.11
C ILE A 191 2.64 -1.20 -14.77
N SER A 192 3.72 -1.08 -15.55
CA SER A 192 4.37 -2.25 -16.15
C SER A 192 5.16 -3.04 -15.12
N VAL A 193 5.22 -4.36 -15.32
CA VAL A 193 5.97 -5.28 -14.47
C VAL A 193 7.34 -5.53 -15.10
N GLN A 194 8.40 -5.42 -14.32
CA GLN A 194 9.76 -5.60 -14.84
C GLN A 194 9.98 -7.05 -15.29
N GLY A 195 10.51 -7.23 -16.51
CA GLY A 195 10.79 -8.55 -17.08
C GLY A 195 9.57 -9.27 -17.66
N TYR A 196 8.40 -8.65 -17.67
CA TYR A 196 7.16 -9.22 -18.18
C TYR A 196 6.47 -8.28 -19.16
N GLU A 197 5.77 -8.83 -20.15
CA GLU A 197 4.92 -8.06 -21.08
C GLU A 197 3.54 -7.72 -20.48
N TRP A 198 3.45 -7.59 -19.16
CA TRP A 198 2.21 -7.38 -18.42
C TRP A 198 2.19 -6.00 -17.74
N GLY A 199 1.00 -5.42 -17.62
CA GLY A 199 0.79 -4.17 -16.91
C GLY A 199 -0.45 -4.21 -16.02
N LEU A 200 -0.33 -3.71 -14.80
CA LEU A 200 -1.39 -3.63 -13.80
C LEU A 200 -2.17 -2.33 -13.98
N ALA A 201 -3.46 -2.40 -14.31
CA ALA A 201 -4.31 -1.22 -14.32
C ALA A 201 -4.75 -0.86 -12.90
N VAL A 202 -4.57 0.40 -12.52
CA VAL A 202 -4.85 0.93 -11.17
C VAL A 202 -5.58 2.27 -11.24
N HIS A 203 -6.31 2.62 -10.18
CA HIS A 203 -7.08 3.87 -10.11
C HIS A 203 -6.20 5.06 -9.82
N GLN A 204 -5.26 4.91 -8.89
CA GLN A 204 -4.40 6.00 -8.45
C GLN A 204 -3.06 5.46 -7.97
N VAL A 205 -1.98 6.17 -8.30
CA VAL A 205 -0.64 5.95 -7.73
C VAL A 205 -0.45 6.92 -6.59
N SER A 206 -0.07 6.42 -5.41
CA SER A 206 -0.04 7.21 -4.17
C SER A 206 1.39 7.69 -3.88
N ARG A 207 2.19 6.93 -3.13
CA ARG A 207 3.57 7.31 -2.77
C ARG A 207 4.46 6.09 -2.65
N SER A 208 5.78 6.29 -2.70
CA SER A 208 6.73 5.27 -2.30
C SER A 208 7.01 5.33 -0.79
N ILE A 209 7.26 4.16 -0.20
CA ILE A 209 7.64 4.00 1.19
C ILE A 209 8.79 3.01 1.28
N ARG A 210 9.65 3.15 2.28
CA ARG A 210 10.66 2.15 2.61
C ARG A 210 10.08 1.25 3.70
N LEU A 211 10.11 -0.05 3.47
CA LEU A 211 9.59 -1.06 4.39
C LEU A 211 10.74 -1.92 4.91
N ASP A 212 10.73 -2.18 6.21
CA ASP A 212 11.54 -3.22 6.81
C ASP A 212 10.78 -4.57 6.76
N PRO A 213 11.46 -5.71 6.52
CA PRO A 213 10.81 -7.02 6.52
C PRO A 213 10.04 -7.33 7.81
N SER A 214 10.42 -6.75 8.95
CA SER A 214 9.73 -6.91 10.23
C SER A 214 8.39 -6.17 10.30
N GLU A 215 8.17 -5.15 9.48
CA GLU A 215 6.91 -4.39 9.37
C GLU A 215 5.87 -5.11 8.51
N VAL A 216 6.24 -6.26 7.95
CA VAL A 216 5.39 -7.07 7.09
C VAL A 216 4.99 -8.34 7.83
N LYS A 217 3.68 -8.53 7.97
CA LYS A 217 3.12 -9.83 8.35
C LYS A 217 3.10 -10.75 7.14
N TRP A 218 4.17 -11.51 6.96
CA TRP A 218 4.32 -12.46 5.86
C TRP A 218 3.33 -13.62 5.97
N ARG A 219 2.78 -14.06 4.82
CA ARG A 219 1.91 -15.23 4.75
C ARG A 219 2.73 -16.50 4.53
N THR A 220 2.56 -17.47 5.42
CA THR A 220 3.18 -18.80 5.33
C THR A 220 2.38 -19.74 4.42
N GLN A 221 1.06 -19.56 4.31
CA GLN A 221 0.20 -20.35 3.42
C GLN A 221 -0.26 -19.50 2.24
N ARG A 222 0.43 -19.65 1.11
CA ARG A 222 0.19 -18.92 -0.14
C ARG A 222 -0.67 -19.68 -1.15
N SER A 223 -1.13 -20.89 -0.82
CA SER A 223 -1.86 -21.79 -1.73
C SER A 223 -3.12 -21.21 -2.35
N GLN A 224 -3.92 -20.42 -1.61
CA GLN A 224 -5.13 -19.80 -2.17
C GLN A 224 -4.87 -18.52 -2.98
N ARG A 225 -3.82 -17.76 -2.66
CA ARG A 225 -3.50 -16.46 -3.27
C ARG A 225 -1.98 -16.29 -3.30
N PRO A 226 -1.29 -16.92 -4.26
CA PRO A 226 0.17 -16.94 -4.29
C PRO A 226 0.78 -15.55 -4.52
N TRP A 227 0.04 -14.68 -5.19
CA TRP A 227 0.39 -13.27 -5.41
C TRP A 227 0.31 -12.39 -4.15
N LEU A 228 -0.27 -12.85 -3.04
CA LEU A 228 -0.36 -12.07 -1.81
C LEU A 228 0.78 -12.44 -0.86
N ALA A 229 1.83 -11.64 -0.86
CA ALA A 229 3.04 -11.92 -0.08
C ALA A 229 2.82 -11.76 1.43
N GLY A 230 2.06 -10.73 1.81
CA GLY A 230 1.87 -10.34 3.20
C GLY A 230 0.93 -9.15 3.39
N THR A 231 0.90 -8.63 4.60
CA THR A 231 0.21 -7.39 4.96
C THR A 231 1.18 -6.46 5.67
N VAL A 232 1.27 -5.22 5.20
CA VAL A 232 2.08 -4.18 5.85
C VAL A 232 1.35 -3.70 7.09
N ILE A 233 2.02 -3.72 8.23
CA ILE A 233 1.40 -3.47 9.54
C ILE A 233 1.05 -1.98 9.67
N GLU A 234 2.01 -1.09 9.40
CA GLU A 234 1.82 0.35 9.63
C GLU A 234 0.79 0.98 8.69
N HIS A 235 0.84 0.62 7.41
CA HIS A 235 -0.05 1.19 6.39
C HIS A 235 -1.33 0.38 6.14
N MET A 236 -1.48 -0.76 6.83
CA MET A 236 -2.61 -1.68 6.69
C MET A 236 -2.93 -2.05 5.23
N CYS A 237 -1.90 -2.10 4.38
CA CYS A 237 -2.04 -2.40 2.96
C CYS A 237 -1.59 -3.84 2.65
N ALA A 238 -2.12 -4.39 1.57
CA ALA A 238 -1.73 -5.73 1.13
C ALA A 238 -0.44 -5.66 0.30
N LEU A 239 0.56 -6.44 0.69
CA LEU A 239 1.83 -6.55 -0.03
C LEU A 239 1.71 -7.61 -1.12
N VAL A 240 1.88 -7.20 -2.37
CA VAL A 240 1.67 -8.03 -3.56
C VAL A 240 3.00 -8.49 -4.15
N ASP A 241 3.13 -9.79 -4.37
CA ASP A 241 4.20 -10.39 -5.17
C ASP A 241 3.76 -10.42 -6.64
N VAL A 242 4.28 -9.45 -7.39
CA VAL A 242 3.91 -9.27 -8.80
C VAL A 242 4.58 -10.29 -9.70
N THR A 243 5.72 -10.84 -9.30
CA THR A 243 6.37 -11.93 -10.04
C THR A 243 5.52 -13.19 -9.95
N ALA A 244 5.10 -13.57 -8.75
CA ALA A 244 4.18 -14.71 -8.56
C ALA A 244 2.83 -14.49 -9.27
N LEU A 245 2.32 -13.25 -9.29
CA LEU A 245 1.11 -12.90 -10.05
C LEU A 245 1.31 -13.12 -11.56
N ALA A 246 2.41 -12.63 -12.13
CA ALA A 246 2.70 -12.76 -13.55
C ALA A 246 2.91 -14.23 -13.97
N GLU A 247 3.59 -15.02 -13.15
CA GLU A 247 3.77 -16.47 -13.37
C GLU A 247 2.45 -17.23 -13.29
N LEU A 248 1.56 -16.86 -12.36
CA LEU A 248 0.23 -17.46 -12.24
C LEU A 248 -0.62 -17.19 -13.49
N ILE A 249 -0.49 -16.00 -14.08
CA ILE A 249 -1.17 -15.65 -15.32
C ILE A 249 -0.56 -16.42 -16.50
N ALA A 250 0.78 -16.45 -16.60
CA ALA A 250 1.49 -17.14 -17.67
C ALA A 250 1.22 -18.66 -17.67
N SER A 251 1.08 -19.27 -16.50
CA SER A 251 0.77 -20.70 -16.33
C SER A 251 -0.70 -21.06 -16.58
N GLY A 252 -1.60 -20.07 -16.71
CA GLY A 252 -3.02 -20.31 -16.97
C GLY A 252 -3.80 -20.91 -15.78
N ALA A 253 -3.18 -21.03 -14.60
CA ALA A 253 -3.79 -21.55 -13.38
C ALA A 253 -4.94 -20.68 -12.85
N VAL A 254 -5.12 -19.48 -13.42
CA VAL A 254 -6.22 -18.53 -13.14
C VAL A 254 -7.61 -19.17 -13.23
N LYS A 255 -7.82 -20.12 -14.16
CA LYS A 255 -9.10 -20.83 -14.33
C LYS A 255 -9.50 -21.66 -13.10
N GLN A 256 -8.53 -22.21 -12.36
CA GLN A 256 -8.82 -23.07 -11.20
C GLN A 256 -9.14 -22.24 -9.95
N MET A 257 -8.51 -21.08 -9.77
CA MET A 257 -8.78 -20.19 -8.62
C MET A 257 -10.18 -19.57 -8.68
N GLN A 258 -10.65 -19.16 -9.86
CA GLN A 258 -11.99 -18.57 -10.02
C GLN A 258 -13.11 -19.63 -9.96
N GLY A 259 -12.81 -20.89 -10.30
CA GLY A 259 -13.75 -22.01 -10.20
C GLY A 259 -14.03 -22.47 -8.76
N ALA A 260 -13.06 -22.30 -7.84
CA ALA A 260 -13.20 -22.69 -6.44
C ALA A 260 -14.13 -21.78 -5.62
N THR A 261 -14.34 -20.54 -6.05
CA THR A 261 -15.18 -19.55 -5.34
C THR A 261 -16.67 -19.62 -5.74
N LYS A 262 -17.03 -20.36 -6.79
CA LYS A 262 -18.44 -20.59 -7.13
C LYS A 262 -18.99 -21.70 -6.23
N PRO A 263 -19.97 -21.44 -5.33
CA PRO A 263 -20.65 -22.52 -4.63
C PRO A 263 -21.34 -23.39 -5.68
N ARG A 264 -21.12 -24.71 -5.61
CA ARG A 264 -21.88 -25.69 -6.40
C ARG A 264 -23.33 -25.61 -5.93
N THR A 265 -24.14 -24.80 -6.60
CA THR A 265 -25.59 -24.88 -6.52
C THR A 265 -26.00 -26.24 -7.08
N HIS A 266 -26.38 -27.13 -6.17
CA HIS A 266 -27.15 -28.34 -6.45
C HIS A 266 -28.64 -28.01 -6.47
#